data_AF-A0A950G963-F1
#
_entry.id   AF-A0A950G963-F1
#
_cell.length_a   1.000
_cell.length_b   1.000
_cell.length_c   1.000
_cell.angle_alpha   90.00
_cell.angle_beta   90.00
_cell.angle_gamma   90.00
#
_symmetry.space_group_name_H-M   'P 1'
#
loop_
_entity.id
_entity.type
_entity.pdbx_description
1 polymer ?
#
loop_
_entity_poly.entity_id
_entity_poly.type
_entity_poly.pdbx_seq_one_letter_code
_entity_poly.pdbx_strand_id
1 'polypeptide(L)'
;MIAAASAPHTAALRRALDGLRDHRMTDDLLYLEAWEMHPAPGVAAALRVCQIRRANPELAAEIRAELDRGRPLTGHERAALCPAP
;
A
#
# COMPACT_ATOMS: atom_id res chain seq x y z
N MET A 1 -6.15 -7.36 -19.22
CA MET A 1 -4.89 -8.01 -18.84
C MET A 1 -3.80 -6.96 -18.76
N ILE A 2 -3.44 -6.50 -17.56
CA ILE A 2 -2.06 -6.10 -17.23
C ILE A 2 -1.85 -6.48 -15.75
N ALA A 3 -1.30 -7.66 -15.52
CA ALA A 3 -0.57 -7.97 -14.31
C ALA A 3 0.89 -8.09 -14.74
N ALA A 4 1.49 -6.96 -15.10
CA ALA A 4 2.94 -6.87 -15.00
C ALA A 4 3.22 -6.87 -13.50
N ALA A 5 4.19 -7.65 -13.04
CA ALA A 5 4.70 -7.56 -11.68
C ALA A 5 5.20 -6.13 -11.47
N SER A 6 4.31 -5.26 -11.00
CA SER A 6 4.63 -3.88 -10.71
C SER A 6 5.56 -3.94 -9.51
N ALA A 7 6.82 -3.55 -9.71
CA ALA A 7 7.74 -3.47 -8.58
C ALA A 7 7.16 -2.45 -7.57
N PRO A 8 7.27 -2.71 -6.25
CA PRO A 8 6.79 -1.78 -5.24
C PRO A 8 7.50 -0.43 -5.38
N HIS A 9 6.72 0.64 -5.50
CA HIS A 9 7.17 2.01 -5.63
C HIS A 9 7.61 2.59 -4.29
N THR A 10 6.84 2.33 -3.24
CA THR A 10 7.10 2.78 -1.86
C THR A 10 8.02 1.81 -1.13
N ALA A 11 8.83 2.36 -0.23
CA ALA A 11 9.63 1.58 0.70
C ALA A 11 8.74 0.85 1.72
N ALA A 12 7.58 1.43 2.07
CA ALA A 12 6.55 0.78 2.87
C ALA A 12 6.10 -0.55 2.28
N LEU A 13 5.67 -0.54 1.00
CA LEU A 13 5.23 -1.75 0.34
C LEU A 13 6.37 -2.75 0.15
N ARG A 14 7.57 -2.27 -0.22
CA ARG A 14 8.74 -3.15 -0.36
C ARG A 14 9.04 -3.93 0.92
N ARG A 15 8.98 -3.27 2.08
CA ARG A 15 9.16 -3.93 3.39
C ARG A 15 8.05 -4.93 3.70
N ALA A 16 6.80 -4.60 3.39
CA ALA A 16 5.67 -5.50 3.61
C ALA A 16 5.77 -6.78 2.75
N LEU A 17 6.27 -6.66 1.52
CA LEU A 17 6.43 -7.79 0.61
C LEU A 17 7.62 -8.69 0.95
N ASP A 18 8.68 -8.17 1.58
CA ASP A 18 9.91 -8.93 1.89
C ASP A 18 9.66 -10.16 2.78
N GLY A 19 8.61 -10.12 3.61
CA GLY A 19 8.18 -11.23 4.47
C GLY A 19 7.00 -12.04 3.93
N LEU A 20 6.42 -11.66 2.79
CA LEU A 20 5.12 -12.17 2.35
C LEU A 20 5.26 -13.30 1.32
N ARG A 21 4.74 -14.49 1.67
CA ARG A 21 4.71 -15.66 0.77
C ARG A 21 3.40 -15.84 0.02
N ASP A 22 2.35 -15.12 0.41
CA ASP A 22 1.03 -15.23 -0.20
C ASP A 22 0.96 -14.36 -1.46
N HIS A 23 0.94 -15.01 -2.62
CA HIS A 23 0.84 -14.35 -3.92
C HIS A 23 -0.44 -13.49 -4.07
N ARG A 24 -1.57 -13.91 -3.51
CA ARG A 24 -2.81 -13.12 -3.59
C ARG A 24 -2.71 -11.86 -2.76
N MET A 25 -2.13 -11.97 -1.57
CA MET A 25 -1.92 -10.82 -0.70
C MET A 25 -0.90 -9.85 -1.32
N THR A 26 0.14 -10.35 -1.98
CA THR A 26 1.07 -9.53 -2.77
C THR A 26 0.35 -8.74 -3.86
N ASP A 27 -0.49 -9.40 -4.66
CA ASP A 27 -1.25 -8.72 -5.73
C ASP A 27 -2.21 -7.65 -5.19
N ASP A 28 -2.87 -7.91 -4.06
CA ASP A 28 -3.75 -6.93 -3.43
C ASP A 28 -2.98 -5.71 -2.92
N LEU A 29 -1.80 -5.91 -2.32
CA LEU A 29 -0.99 -4.80 -1.83
C LEU A 29 -0.36 -3.98 -2.96
N LEU A 30 0.06 -4.62 -4.05
CA LEU A 30 0.49 -3.95 -5.29
C LEU A 30 -0.66 -3.17 -5.92
N TYR A 31 -1.87 -3.73 -5.91
CA TYR A 31 -3.07 -3.06 -6.41
C TYR A 31 -3.42 -1.82 -5.58
N LEU A 32 -3.28 -1.90 -4.25
CA LEU A 32 -3.47 -0.76 -3.35
C LEU A 32 -2.53 0.39 -3.73
N GLU A 33 -1.23 0.14 -3.81
CA GLU A 33 -0.26 1.19 -4.13
C GLU A 33 -0.48 1.78 -5.52
N ALA A 34 -0.77 0.94 -6.53
CA ALA A 34 -1.10 1.42 -7.87
C ALA A 34 -2.33 2.35 -7.87
N TRP A 35 -3.36 2.02 -7.07
CA TRP A 35 -4.54 2.86 -6.95
C TRP A 35 -4.26 4.16 -6.17
N GLU A 36 -3.44 4.14 -5.11
CA GLU A 36 -3.07 5.37 -4.39
C GLU A 36 -2.29 6.33 -5.28
N MET A 37 -1.45 5.82 -6.18
CA MET A 37 -0.75 6.64 -7.18
C MET A 37 -1.69 7.18 -8.26
N HIS A 38 -2.59 6.34 -8.77
CA HIS A 38 -3.50 6.69 -9.86
C HIS A 38 -4.90 6.14 -9.56
N PRO A 39 -5.74 6.90 -8.84
CA PRO A 39 -7.09 6.46 -8.49
C PRO A 39 -7.91 6.16 -9.74
N ALA A 40 -8.29 4.89 -9.91
CA ALA A 40 -9.13 4.47 -11.02
C ALA A 40 -10.63 4.66 -10.68
N PRO A 41 -11.45 5.19 -11.61
CA PRO A 41 -12.89 5.28 -11.41
C PRO A 41 -13.54 3.90 -11.42
N GLY A 42 -14.55 3.70 -10.56
CA GLY A 42 -15.36 2.49 -10.54
C GLY A 42 -15.66 1.99 -9.12
N VAL A 43 -16.92 1.62 -8.88
CA VAL A 43 -17.38 1.16 -7.56
C VAL A 43 -16.65 -0.10 -7.10
N ALA A 44 -16.43 -1.06 -8.00
CA ALA A 44 -15.71 -2.30 -7.67
C ALA A 44 -14.25 -2.04 -7.26
N ALA A 45 -13.55 -1.15 -7.97
CA ALA A 45 -12.18 -0.75 -7.63
C ALA A 45 -12.12 -0.05 -6.27
N ALA A 46 -13.02 0.91 -6.04
CA ALA A 46 -13.12 1.62 -4.76
C ALA A 46 -13.42 0.67 -3.59
N LEU A 47 -14.33 -0.30 -3.78
CA LEU A 47 -14.65 -1.29 -2.75
C LEU A 47 -13.47 -2.21 -2.44
N ARG A 48 -12.77 -2.70 -3.48
CA ARG A 48 -11.57 -3.52 -3.30
C ARG A 48 -10.50 -2.78 -2.51
N VAL A 49 -10.20 -1.54 -2.86
CA VAL A 49 -9.24 -0.70 -2.12
C VAL A 49 -9.67 -0.50 -0.67
N CYS A 50 -10.95 -0.20 -0.43
CA CYS A 50 -11.48 -0.06 0.92
C CYS A 50 -11.41 -1.35 1.75
N GLN A 51 -11.46 -2.53 1.11
CA GLN A 51 -11.25 -3.81 1.80
C GLN A 51 -9.76 -3.99 2.14
N ILE A 52 -8.86 -3.75 1.19
CA ILE A 52 -7.41 -3.90 1.40
C ILE A 52 -6.90 -2.94 2.48
N ARG A 53 -7.35 -1.68 2.45
CA ARG A 53 -7.03 -0.67 3.49
C ARG A 53 -7.52 -1.08 4.87
N ARG A 54 -8.71 -1.67 4.97
CA ARG A 54 -9.25 -2.17 6.25
C ARG A 54 -8.47 -3.36 6.79
N ALA A 55 -7.98 -4.23 5.90
CA ALA A 55 -7.12 -5.34 6.28
C ALA A 55 -5.69 -4.88 6.66
N ASN A 56 -5.23 -3.76 6.10
CA ASN A 56 -3.86 -3.26 6.27
C ASN A 56 -3.83 -1.75 6.57
N PRO A 57 -4.41 -1.28 7.70
CA PRO A 57 -4.60 0.15 7.96
C PRO A 57 -3.26 0.89 8.12
N GLU A 58 -2.30 0.31 8.82
CA GLU A 58 -0.96 0.89 9.04
C GLU A 58 -0.18 1.00 7.73
N LEU A 59 -0.17 -0.08 6.93
CA LEU A 59 0.52 -0.10 5.65
C LEU A 59 -0.09 0.90 4.67
N ALA A 60 -1.41 1.03 4.62
CA ALA A 60 -2.09 2.02 3.81
C ALA A 60 -1.70 3.46 4.21
N ALA A 61 -1.58 3.73 5.51
CA ALA A 61 -1.12 5.02 6.01
C ALA A 61 0.35 5.31 5.63
N GLU A 62 1.24 4.32 5.77
CA GLU A 62 2.64 4.45 5.36
C GLU A 62 2.77 4.71 3.85
N ILE A 63 2.08 3.92 2.99
CA ILE A 63 2.09 4.09 1.54
C ILE A 63 1.63 5.50 1.17
N ARG A 64 0.49 5.93 1.70
CA ARG A 64 -0.06 7.25 1.38
C ARG A 64 0.88 8.39 1.80
N ALA A 65 1.48 8.28 2.99
CA ALA A 65 2.42 9.29 3.46
C ALA A 65 3.73 9.31 2.65
N GLU A 66 4.21 8.17 2.16
CA GLU A 66 5.37 8.12 1.25
C GLU A 66 5.05 8.76 -0.12
N LEU A 67 3.85 8.48 -0.67
CA LEU A 67 3.40 9.06 -1.94
C LEU A 67 3.21 10.58 -1.82
N ASP A 68 2.56 11.06 -0.75
CA ASP A 68 2.34 12.49 -0.51
C ASP A 68 3.67 13.26 -0.34
N ARG A 69 4.71 12.60 0.20
CA ARG A 69 6.02 13.22 0.44
C ARG A 69 7.00 13.04 -0.73
N GLY A 70 6.71 12.13 -1.66
CA GLY A 70 7.64 11.73 -2.72
C GLY A 70 8.95 11.11 -2.20
N ARG A 71 8.98 10.67 -0.94
CA ARG A 71 10.16 10.04 -0.32
C ARG A 71 9.78 8.98 0.73
N PRO A 72 10.66 8.02 1.00
CA PRO A 72 10.49 7.09 2.12
C PRO A 72 10.34 7.81 3.46
N LEU A 73 9.51 7.24 4.34
CA LEU A 73 9.38 7.71 5.71
C LEU A 73 10.58 7.29 6.55
N THR A 74 11.00 8.17 7.46
CA THR A 74 11.95 7.83 8.51
C THR A 74 11.28 6.94 9.57
N GLY A 75 12.08 6.24 10.39
CA GLY A 75 11.55 5.37 11.45
C GLY A 75 10.64 6.11 12.44
N HIS A 76 10.95 7.36 12.76
CA HIS A 76 10.13 8.17 13.66
C HIS A 76 8.80 8.60 13.02
N GLU A 77 8.83 9.01 11.75
CA GLU A 77 7.62 9.40 11.01
C GLU A 77 6.65 8.22 10.85
N ARG A 78 7.17 7.01 10.67
CA ARG A 78 6.36 5.79 10.66
C ARG A 78 5.75 5.47 12.02
N ALA A 79 6.55 5.56 13.08
CA ALA A 79 6.06 5.33 14.44
C ALA A 79 4.93 6.31 14.81
N ALA A 80 4.96 7.54 14.28
CA ALA A 80 3.90 8.52 14.47
C ALA A 80 2.60 8.18 13.71
N LEU A 81 2.65 7.35 12.66
CA LEU A 81 1.47 6.89 11.90
C LEU A 81 0.81 5.66 12.52
N CYS A 82 1.54 4.89 13.33
CA CYS A 82 1.01 3.76 14.07
C CYS A 82 0.33 4.30 15.35
N PRO A 83 -1.01 4.20 15.50
CA PRO A 83 -1.65 4.57 16.76
C PRO A 83 -1.08 3.66 17.87
N ALA A 84 -0.62 4.25 18.96
CA ALA A 84 -0.20 3.50 20.15
C ALA A 84 -1.33 2.55 20.60
N PRO A 85 -0.98 1.35 21.13
CA PRO A 85 -1.96 0.35 21.57
C PRO A 85 -2.88 0.84 22.68
#